data_AF-A0A1W9MQW5-F1
#
_entry.id   AF-A0A1W9MQW5-F1
#
_cell.length_a   1.000
_cell.length_b   1.000
_cell.length_c   1.000
_cell.angle_alpha   90.00
_cell.angle_beta   90.00
_cell.angle_gamma   90.00
#
_symmetry.space_group_name_H-M   'P 1'
#
loop_
_entity.id
_entity.type
_entity.pdbx_description
1 polymer ?
#
loop_
_entity_poly.entity_id
_entity_poly.type
_entity_poly.pdbx_seq_one_letter_code
_entity_poly.pdbx_strand_id
1 'polypeptide(L)'
;MAKANRSNRRKDDKFPSLTAQKKRKSDWEHFNFLENMLIFCTVPERRVPEESGVHFSLTSSPDDKALTILFRTDRKEDPLIREKNVKRPDYMVLYIKEKICLCTIIEMKGTDHKKLKRGIEQINVLKNRLRQEMRRYLPAKWQVEIQGLLLTPPNSQIPLKQLELLKEEIIILPLQYSHKFELFQYISKKNEKLSEKYSHAPRRKNDLNFIEKLICNQVLSERIKDAFYEKHAGEIKEKSIYINFAGTDKKNAYAVLFAKNTEAVIAVREDGDRFAKRIQSELKQIGIRNKIDGFDKIE
;
A
#
# COMPACT_ATOMS: atom_id res chain seq x y z
N MET A 1 21.06 59.94 2.71
CA MET A 1 19.98 59.35 3.53
C MET A 1 18.76 59.19 2.62
N ALA A 2 18.43 58.04 2.03
CA ALA A 2 18.06 56.72 2.59
C ALA A 2 16.91 56.87 3.60
N LYS A 3 15.70 56.30 3.45
CA LYS A 3 15.27 55.06 2.77
C LYS A 3 13.81 55.17 2.28
N ALA A 4 13.56 54.58 1.11
CA ALA A 4 12.25 54.16 0.65
C ALA A 4 11.77 52.93 1.45
N ASN A 5 10.59 53.00 2.04
CA ASN A 5 9.94 51.85 2.66
C ASN A 5 9.04 51.16 1.63
N ARG A 6 9.61 50.18 0.90
CA ARG A 6 8.84 49.23 0.09
C ARG A 6 8.16 48.24 1.04
N SER A 7 6.84 48.33 1.14
CA SER A 7 5.99 47.33 1.77
C SER A 7 6.01 46.03 0.94
N ASN A 8 6.93 45.11 1.26
CA ASN A 8 6.86 43.73 0.80
C ASN A 8 5.78 42.99 1.58
N ARG A 9 4.51 43.13 1.14
CA ARG A 9 3.47 42.14 1.43
C ARG A 9 3.87 40.86 0.69
N ARG A 10 4.49 39.92 1.40
CA ARG A 10 4.57 38.53 0.94
C ARG A 10 3.12 38.08 0.72
N LYS A 11 2.78 37.74 -0.52
CA LYS A 11 1.54 37.03 -0.83
C LYS A 11 1.63 35.71 -0.09
N ASP A 12 0.87 35.58 1.00
CA ASP A 12 0.53 34.27 1.54
C ASP A 12 -0.27 33.55 0.46
N ASP A 13 0.43 32.77 -0.36
CA ASP A 13 -0.19 31.84 -1.29
C ASP A 13 -1.14 30.96 -0.48
N LYS A 14 -2.44 31.15 -0.72
CA LYS A 14 -3.52 30.35 -0.16
C LYS A 14 -3.42 28.93 -0.71
N PHE A 15 -2.49 28.14 -0.19
CA PHE A 15 -2.56 26.69 -0.35
C PHE A 15 -3.84 26.23 0.36
N PRO A 16 -4.79 25.60 -0.36
CA PRO A 16 -5.89 24.90 0.28
C PRO A 16 -5.32 23.93 1.32
N SER A 17 -6.07 23.62 2.39
CA SER A 17 -5.65 22.56 3.31
C SER A 17 -5.38 21.30 2.50
N LEU A 18 -4.12 20.83 2.47
CA LEU A 18 -3.66 19.72 1.64
C LEU A 18 -4.52 18.45 1.84
N THR A 19 -5.14 18.31 3.02
CA THR A 19 -6.05 17.22 3.41
C THR A 19 -7.47 17.30 2.83
N ALA A 20 -7.89 18.40 2.20
CA ALA A 20 -9.26 18.57 1.68
C ALA A 20 -9.45 18.14 0.21
N GLN A 21 -8.41 17.60 -0.42
CA GLN A 21 -8.47 17.18 -1.82
C GLN A 21 -9.23 15.84 -1.95
N LYS A 22 -10.46 15.91 -2.45
CA LYS A 22 -11.28 14.73 -2.76
C LYS A 22 -10.72 14.01 -4.00
N LYS A 23 -10.54 12.69 -3.89
CA LYS A 23 -10.11 11.76 -4.95
C LYS A 23 -11.07 11.85 -6.16
N ARG A 24 -10.73 12.58 -7.23
CA ARG A 24 -11.56 12.64 -8.46
C ARG A 24 -11.17 11.55 -9.45
N LYS A 25 -12.09 11.23 -10.36
CA LYS A 25 -11.92 10.19 -11.38
C LYS A 25 -10.74 10.43 -12.34
N SER A 26 -10.47 11.70 -12.64
CA SER A 26 -9.42 12.13 -13.55
C SER A 26 -8.00 11.84 -13.05
N ASP A 27 -7.82 11.71 -11.73
CA ASP A 27 -6.49 11.87 -11.15
C ASP A 27 -5.68 10.56 -11.26
N TRP A 28 -6.33 9.40 -11.37
CA TRP A 28 -5.72 8.08 -11.33
C TRP A 28 -4.85 7.82 -12.56
N GLU A 29 -5.24 8.39 -13.69
CA GLU A 29 -4.50 8.27 -14.96
C GLU A 29 -3.12 8.90 -14.87
N HIS A 30 -2.89 9.78 -13.89
CA HIS A 30 -1.61 10.42 -13.68
C HIS A 30 -0.64 9.60 -12.82
N PHE A 31 -1.12 8.55 -12.17
CA PHE A 31 -0.36 7.67 -11.29
C PHE A 31 -0.15 6.29 -11.93
N ASN A 32 1.00 5.69 -11.65
CA ASN A 32 1.29 4.30 -12.00
C ASN A 32 0.52 3.34 -11.09
N PHE A 33 0.67 2.03 -11.29
CA PHE A 33 -0.12 1.04 -10.55
C PHE A 33 0.20 1.04 -9.05
N LEU A 34 1.48 1.08 -8.64
CA LEU A 34 1.87 1.06 -7.23
C LEU A 34 1.48 2.35 -6.50
N GLU A 35 1.61 3.49 -7.17
CA GLU A 35 1.09 4.77 -6.68
C GLU A 35 -0.42 4.71 -6.49
N ASN A 36 -1.16 4.19 -7.48
CA ASN A 36 -2.61 4.04 -7.37
C ASN A 36 -3.02 3.15 -6.19
N MET A 37 -2.25 2.09 -5.90
CA MET A 37 -2.48 1.27 -4.72
C MET A 37 -2.35 2.09 -3.43
N LEU A 38 -1.24 2.83 -3.27
CA LEU A 38 -0.95 3.61 -2.07
C LEU A 38 -1.88 4.81 -1.88
N ILE A 39 -2.28 5.47 -2.95
CA ILE A 39 -3.10 6.69 -2.91
C ILE A 39 -4.59 6.34 -2.81
N PHE A 40 -5.09 5.38 -3.60
CA PHE A 40 -6.53 5.20 -3.80
C PHE A 40 -7.09 3.88 -3.27
N CYS A 41 -6.25 2.85 -3.05
CA CYS A 41 -6.72 1.54 -2.61
C CYS A 41 -6.55 1.29 -1.11
N THR A 42 -5.79 2.12 -0.39
CA THR A 42 -5.56 1.96 1.05
C THR A 42 -6.86 2.03 1.85
N VAL A 43 -7.05 1.05 2.73
CA VAL A 43 -8.20 0.97 3.64
C VAL A 43 -7.77 1.53 5.00
N PRO A 44 -8.43 2.58 5.52
CA PRO A 44 -8.03 3.25 6.77
C PRO A 44 -8.28 2.39 8.02
N GLU A 45 -9.04 1.30 7.88
CA GLU A 45 -9.32 0.34 8.93
C GLU A 45 -8.88 -1.06 8.49
N ARG A 46 -8.26 -1.84 9.38
CA ARG A 46 -7.92 -3.24 9.07
C ARG A 46 -9.07 -4.23 9.25
N ARG A 47 -10.27 -3.81 8.83
CA ARG A 47 -11.50 -4.61 8.89
C ARG A 47 -12.21 -4.46 7.56
N VAL A 48 -12.71 -5.58 7.03
CA VAL A 48 -13.51 -5.58 5.81
C VAL A 48 -14.96 -5.96 6.11
N PRO A 49 -15.93 -5.43 5.36
CA PRO A 49 -17.32 -5.85 5.45
C PRO A 49 -17.48 -7.30 4.96
N GLU A 50 -18.66 -7.85 5.18
CA GLU A 50 -19.01 -9.18 4.68
C GLU A 50 -19.31 -9.17 3.18
N GLU A 51 -18.66 -10.10 2.48
CA GLU A 51 -18.79 -10.30 1.04
C GLU A 51 -18.91 -11.80 0.76
N SER A 52 -19.97 -12.21 0.07
CA SER A 52 -20.23 -13.63 -0.24
C SER A 52 -20.26 -14.57 0.98
N GLY A 53 -20.69 -14.09 2.16
CA GLY A 53 -20.71 -14.87 3.39
C GLY A 53 -19.34 -14.98 4.09
N VAL A 54 -18.36 -14.18 3.66
CA VAL A 54 -16.98 -14.21 4.14
C VAL A 54 -16.58 -12.80 4.57
N HIS A 55 -15.88 -12.70 5.69
CA HIS A 55 -15.32 -11.43 6.17
C HIS A 55 -14.09 -11.65 7.04
N PHE A 56 -13.21 -10.66 7.14
CA PHE A 56 -11.99 -10.77 7.93
C PHE A 56 -11.60 -9.50 8.70
N SER A 57 -10.69 -9.68 9.66
CA SER A 57 -9.91 -8.61 10.28
C SER A 57 -8.43 -8.94 10.25
N LEU A 58 -7.62 -7.89 10.37
CA LEU A 58 -6.19 -7.99 10.67
C LEU A 58 -5.97 -7.32 12.03
N THR A 59 -5.65 -8.09 13.05
CA THR A 59 -5.23 -7.55 14.34
C THR A 59 -3.71 -7.55 14.39
N SER A 60 -3.08 -6.42 14.11
CA SER A 60 -1.67 -6.18 14.45
C SER A 60 -1.59 -5.34 15.73
N SER A 61 -0.62 -5.64 16.59
CA SER A 61 -0.31 -4.76 17.74
C SER A 61 0.49 -3.55 17.25
N PRO A 62 0.32 -2.35 17.82
CA PRO A 62 1.26 -1.25 17.65
C PRO A 62 2.70 -1.60 18.07
N ASP A 63 2.84 -2.54 18.99
CA ASP A 63 4.14 -3.06 19.44
C ASP A 63 4.79 -4.01 18.43
N ASP A 64 4.00 -4.52 17.47
CA ASP A 64 4.58 -5.22 16.35
C ASP A 64 5.24 -4.18 15.45
N LYS A 65 6.57 -4.15 15.49
CA LYS A 65 7.42 -3.27 14.70
C LYS A 65 7.39 -3.68 13.23
N ALA A 66 6.20 -3.58 12.64
CA ALA A 66 5.89 -3.95 11.28
C ALA A 66 4.94 -2.91 10.67
N LEU A 67 5.00 -2.80 9.35
CA LEU A 67 4.02 -2.09 8.54
C LEU A 67 3.01 -3.10 8.01
N THR A 68 1.72 -2.90 8.28
CA THR A 68 0.61 -3.72 7.79
C THR A 68 -0.44 -2.83 7.14
N ILE A 69 -0.43 -2.78 5.81
CA ILE A 69 -1.36 -1.95 5.02
C ILE A 69 -2.33 -2.85 4.27
N LEU A 70 -3.62 -2.60 4.45
CA LEU A 70 -4.69 -3.26 3.72
C LEU A 70 -5.09 -2.41 2.50
N PHE A 71 -5.22 -3.07 1.36
CA PHE A 71 -5.68 -2.48 0.11
C PHE A 71 -6.96 -3.15 -0.36
N ARG A 72 -7.95 -2.37 -0.78
CA ARG A 72 -9.11 -2.85 -1.54
C ARG A 72 -8.79 -2.78 -3.03
N THR A 73 -8.70 -3.94 -3.67
CA THR A 73 -8.28 -4.06 -5.07
C THR A 73 -9.46 -4.21 -6.02
N ASP A 74 -10.59 -4.75 -5.56
CA ASP A 74 -11.84 -4.73 -6.34
C ASP A 74 -12.60 -3.41 -6.14
N ARG A 75 -12.33 -2.47 -7.05
CA ARG A 75 -12.97 -1.16 -7.13
C ARG A 75 -13.75 -1.05 -8.45
N LYS A 76 -15.08 -0.95 -8.36
CA LYS A 76 -15.98 -0.93 -9.53
C LYS A 76 -15.89 0.37 -10.33
N GLU A 77 -15.93 1.50 -9.63
CA GLU A 77 -15.93 2.82 -10.28
C GLU A 77 -14.57 3.17 -10.87
N ASP A 78 -13.50 2.67 -10.24
CA ASP A 78 -12.09 2.91 -10.52
C ASP A 78 -11.26 1.62 -10.56
N PRO A 79 -11.11 1.02 -11.74
CA PRO A 79 -10.21 -0.09 -11.96
C PRO A 79 -8.74 0.16 -11.61
N LEU A 80 -8.24 -0.46 -10.52
CA LEU A 80 -6.79 -0.59 -10.32
C LEU A 80 -6.12 -1.32 -11.51
N ILE A 81 -6.80 -2.34 -12.07
CA ILE A 81 -6.41 -3.01 -13.32
C ILE A 81 -7.39 -2.60 -14.41
N ARG A 82 -6.93 -1.74 -15.33
CA ARG A 82 -7.75 -1.04 -16.34
C ARG A 82 -8.17 -1.88 -17.54
N GLU A 83 -7.48 -3.01 -17.76
CA GLU A 83 -7.78 -3.92 -18.87
C GLU A 83 -9.24 -4.36 -18.82
N LYS A 84 -9.98 -4.12 -19.91
CA LYS A 84 -11.38 -4.52 -20.03
C LYS A 84 -11.47 -6.03 -19.83
N ASN A 85 -12.38 -6.45 -18.94
CA ASN A 85 -12.65 -7.86 -18.57
C ASN A 85 -11.62 -8.53 -17.64
N VAL A 86 -10.61 -7.82 -17.14
CA VAL A 86 -9.72 -8.40 -16.12
C VAL A 86 -10.38 -8.31 -14.75
N LYS A 87 -10.76 -9.49 -14.24
CA LYS A 87 -11.34 -9.66 -12.90
C LYS A 87 -10.22 -9.52 -11.87
N ARG A 88 -10.55 -8.90 -10.74
CA ARG A 88 -9.58 -8.45 -9.73
C ARG A 88 -9.81 -9.19 -8.44
N PRO A 89 -8.77 -9.46 -7.65
CA PRO A 89 -9.00 -9.99 -6.34
C PRO A 89 -9.64 -8.93 -5.44
N ASP A 90 -10.28 -9.36 -4.37
CA ASP A 90 -11.05 -8.48 -3.48
C ASP A 90 -10.11 -7.53 -2.70
N TYR A 91 -9.05 -8.07 -2.09
CA TYR A 91 -8.11 -7.33 -1.24
C TYR A 91 -6.64 -7.75 -1.43
N MET A 92 -5.73 -6.92 -0.95
CA MET A 92 -4.31 -7.26 -0.77
C MET A 92 -3.80 -6.69 0.55
N VAL A 93 -2.90 -7.38 1.22
CA VAL A 93 -2.18 -6.87 2.39
C VAL A 93 -0.69 -6.79 2.08
N LEU A 94 -0.08 -5.66 2.41
CA LEU A 94 1.37 -5.51 2.45
C LEU A 94 1.82 -5.58 3.91
N TYR A 95 2.67 -6.54 4.20
CA TYR A 95 3.34 -6.70 5.49
C TYR A 95 4.84 -6.48 5.32
N ILE A 96 5.42 -5.53 6.07
CA ILE A 96 6.86 -5.25 6.05
C ILE A 96 7.41 -5.30 7.47
N LYS A 97 8.43 -6.13 7.69
CA LYS A 97 9.17 -6.22 8.94
C LYS A 97 10.60 -6.67 8.68
N GLU A 98 11.57 -5.85 9.08
CA GLU A 98 13.00 -6.12 8.92
C GLU A 98 13.37 -6.46 7.46
N LYS A 99 13.62 -7.74 7.17
CA LYS A 99 13.97 -8.24 5.82
C LYS A 99 12.78 -8.85 5.07
N ILE A 100 11.60 -8.88 5.70
CA ILE A 100 10.38 -9.44 5.12
C ILE A 100 9.61 -8.30 4.47
N CYS A 101 9.33 -8.45 3.17
CA CYS A 101 8.35 -7.65 2.45
C CYS A 101 7.39 -8.62 1.76
N LEU A 102 6.18 -8.76 2.30
CA LEU A 102 5.24 -9.79 1.93
C LEU A 102 3.92 -9.18 1.43
N CYS A 103 3.58 -9.47 0.18
CA CYS A 103 2.31 -9.13 -0.42
C CYS A 103 1.38 -10.35 -0.36
N THR A 104 0.34 -10.28 0.46
CA THR A 104 -0.69 -11.33 0.53
C THR A 104 -1.93 -10.89 -0.21
N ILE A 105 -2.24 -11.55 -1.33
CA ILE A 105 -3.45 -11.29 -2.12
C ILE A 105 -4.60 -12.12 -1.54
N ILE A 106 -5.73 -11.48 -1.27
CA ILE A 106 -6.86 -12.11 -0.58
C ILE A 106 -8.06 -12.12 -1.50
N GLU A 107 -8.61 -13.31 -1.70
CA GLU A 107 -9.84 -13.51 -2.44
C GLU A 107 -10.89 -14.17 -1.56
N MET A 108 -12.08 -13.57 -1.50
CA MET A 108 -13.23 -14.06 -0.77
C MET A 108 -14.27 -14.62 -1.73
N LYS A 109 -14.65 -15.89 -1.54
CA LYS A 109 -15.63 -16.55 -2.41
C LYS A 109 -16.57 -17.42 -1.59
N GLY A 110 -17.81 -17.49 -2.07
CA GLY A 110 -18.79 -18.45 -1.56
C GLY A 110 -18.45 -19.89 -1.95
N THR A 111 -19.44 -20.77 -1.91
CA THR A 111 -19.23 -22.22 -2.02
C THR A 111 -19.04 -22.76 -3.45
N ASP A 112 -19.30 -21.96 -4.49
CA ASP A 112 -19.34 -22.39 -5.88
C ASP A 112 -17.95 -22.70 -6.48
N HIS A 113 -17.77 -23.92 -6.97
CA HIS A 113 -16.50 -24.40 -7.53
C HIS A 113 -15.98 -23.56 -8.71
N LYS A 114 -16.84 -23.12 -9.63
CA LYS A 114 -16.43 -22.29 -10.78
C LYS A 114 -15.98 -20.91 -10.34
N LYS A 115 -16.64 -20.32 -9.34
CA LYS A 115 -16.24 -19.05 -8.71
C LYS A 115 -14.91 -19.20 -7.96
N LEU A 116 -14.65 -20.33 -7.33
CA LEU A 116 -13.38 -20.60 -6.65
C LEU A 116 -12.20 -20.72 -7.63
N LYS A 117 -12.38 -21.45 -8.74
CA LYS A 117 -11.36 -21.51 -9.81
C LYS A 117 -11.02 -20.13 -10.36
N ARG A 118 -12.04 -19.31 -10.58
CA ARG A 118 -11.88 -17.91 -11.01
C ARG A 118 -11.15 -17.06 -9.97
N GLY A 119 -11.42 -17.27 -8.68
CA GLY A 119 -10.71 -16.60 -7.60
C GLY A 119 -9.19 -16.88 -7.63
N ILE A 120 -8.80 -18.12 -7.91
CA ILE A 120 -7.39 -18.52 -8.09
C ILE A 120 -6.75 -17.78 -9.28
N GLU A 121 -7.47 -17.67 -10.40
CA GLU A 121 -7.03 -16.93 -11.58
C GLU A 121 -6.84 -15.43 -11.26
N GLN A 122 -7.77 -14.81 -10.53
CA GLN A 122 -7.70 -13.42 -10.10
C GLN A 122 -6.45 -13.14 -9.25
N ILE A 123 -6.14 -14.03 -8.30
CA ILE A 123 -4.92 -13.97 -7.49
C ILE A 123 -3.69 -14.03 -8.41
N ASN A 124 -3.65 -14.97 -9.35
CA ASN A 124 -2.50 -15.16 -10.23
C ASN A 124 -2.24 -13.95 -11.16
N VAL A 125 -3.31 -13.32 -11.67
CA VAL A 125 -3.22 -12.10 -12.49
C VAL A 125 -2.61 -10.95 -11.68
N LEU A 126 -3.12 -10.70 -10.47
CA LEU A 126 -2.57 -9.63 -9.63
C LEU A 126 -1.12 -9.92 -9.21
N LYS A 127 -0.77 -11.18 -8.91
CA LYS A 127 0.61 -11.60 -8.64
C LYS A 127 1.54 -11.20 -9.79
N ASN A 128 1.18 -11.56 -11.02
CA ASN A 128 2.01 -11.29 -12.19
C ASN A 128 2.17 -9.78 -12.41
N ARG A 129 1.08 -9.01 -12.27
CA ARG A 129 1.10 -7.55 -12.35
C ARG A 129 2.02 -6.94 -11.28
N LEU A 130 1.88 -7.36 -10.02
CA LEU A 130 2.73 -6.91 -8.92
C LEU A 130 4.20 -7.23 -9.19
N ARG A 131 4.54 -8.44 -9.63
CA ARG A 131 5.93 -8.81 -9.95
C ARG A 131 6.54 -7.89 -11.01
N GLN A 132 5.78 -7.57 -12.06
CA GLN A 132 6.23 -6.66 -13.11
C GLN A 132 6.46 -5.24 -12.58
N GLU A 133 5.49 -4.71 -11.84
CA GLU A 133 5.55 -3.35 -11.30
C GLU A 133 6.66 -3.19 -10.25
N MET A 134 6.81 -4.15 -9.34
CA MET A 134 7.87 -4.14 -8.34
C MET A 134 9.25 -4.21 -9.01
N ARG A 135 9.44 -5.05 -10.03
CA ARG A 135 10.71 -5.11 -10.79
C ARG A 135 11.02 -3.80 -11.51
N ARG A 136 9.98 -3.10 -11.99
CA ARG A 136 10.12 -1.84 -12.73
C ARG A 136 10.53 -0.69 -11.80
N TYR A 137 9.94 -0.60 -10.62
CA TYR A 137 10.02 0.59 -9.78
C TYR A 137 10.83 0.41 -8.49
N LEU A 138 10.97 -0.81 -7.96
CA LEU A 138 11.69 -1.05 -6.72
C LEU A 138 13.14 -1.49 -6.97
N PRO A 139 14.07 -1.14 -6.08
CA PRO A 139 15.44 -1.64 -6.18
C PRO A 139 15.54 -3.15 -6.05
N ALA A 140 16.37 -3.78 -6.90
CA ALA A 140 16.50 -5.25 -6.99
C ALA A 140 16.89 -5.95 -5.67
N LYS A 141 17.47 -5.22 -4.71
CA LYS A 141 17.81 -5.71 -3.37
C LYS A 141 16.59 -6.00 -2.49
N TRP A 142 15.40 -5.50 -2.83
CA TRP A 142 14.18 -5.79 -2.08
C TRP A 142 13.62 -7.15 -2.51
N GLN A 143 13.73 -8.13 -1.60
CA GLN A 143 13.07 -9.42 -1.77
C GLN A 143 11.59 -9.25 -1.41
N VAL A 144 10.76 -9.04 -2.43
CA VAL A 144 9.30 -9.00 -2.29
C VAL A 144 8.76 -10.40 -2.53
N GLU A 145 8.14 -10.97 -1.51
CA GLU A 145 7.43 -12.23 -1.59
C GLU A 145 5.95 -11.98 -1.87
N ILE A 146 5.32 -12.88 -2.64
CA ILE A 146 3.89 -12.80 -2.96
C ILE A 146 3.25 -14.14 -2.67
N GLN A 147 2.15 -14.12 -1.93
CA GLN A 147 1.34 -15.28 -1.60
C GLN A 147 -0.16 -14.94 -1.73
N GLY A 148 -0.99 -15.97 -1.74
CA GLY A 148 -2.44 -15.84 -1.82
C GLY A 148 -3.16 -16.44 -0.62
N LEU A 149 -4.33 -15.89 -0.30
CA LEU A 149 -5.32 -16.51 0.58
C LEU A 149 -6.64 -16.61 -0.19
N LEU A 150 -7.23 -17.80 -0.22
CA LEU A 150 -8.57 -18.04 -0.73
C LEU A 150 -9.48 -18.32 0.47
N LEU A 151 -10.27 -17.31 0.86
CA LEU A 151 -11.15 -17.37 2.02
C LEU A 151 -12.54 -17.84 1.60
N THR A 152 -13.04 -18.86 2.28
CA THR A 152 -14.27 -19.53 1.88
C THR A 152 -15.06 -20.08 3.07
N PRO A 153 -16.38 -20.31 2.93
CA PRO A 153 -17.16 -21.05 3.92
C PRO A 153 -16.72 -22.53 4.03
N PRO A 154 -17.03 -23.25 5.14
CA PRO A 154 -16.59 -24.64 5.37
C PRO A 154 -17.06 -25.65 4.32
N ASN A 155 -18.21 -25.42 3.69
CA ASN A 155 -18.81 -26.36 2.72
C ASN A 155 -18.37 -26.10 1.26
N SER A 156 -17.31 -25.32 1.08
CA SER A 156 -16.83 -24.92 -0.25
C SER A 156 -16.04 -26.03 -0.95
N GLN A 157 -16.24 -26.19 -2.26
CA GLN A 157 -15.54 -27.19 -3.06
C GLN A 157 -14.20 -26.65 -3.57
N ILE A 158 -13.17 -26.66 -2.70
CA ILE A 158 -11.85 -26.11 -3.01
C ILE A 158 -11.19 -26.83 -4.20
N PRO A 159 -10.76 -26.10 -5.25
CA PRO A 159 -10.03 -26.67 -6.40
C PRO A 159 -8.58 -27.10 -6.07
N LEU A 160 -8.37 -28.05 -5.15
CA LEU A 160 -7.04 -28.45 -4.66
C LEU A 160 -6.04 -28.80 -5.77
N LYS A 161 -6.48 -29.51 -6.82
CA LYS A 161 -5.63 -29.84 -7.97
C LYS A 161 -5.04 -28.60 -8.66
N GLN A 162 -5.82 -27.52 -8.78
CA GLN A 162 -5.35 -26.27 -9.39
C GLN A 162 -4.35 -25.54 -8.48
N LEU A 163 -4.57 -25.58 -7.16
CA LEU A 163 -3.65 -24.99 -6.19
C LEU A 163 -2.30 -25.71 -6.19
N GLU A 164 -2.31 -27.05 -6.25
CA GLU A 164 -1.09 -27.86 -6.35
C GLU A 164 -0.27 -27.57 -7.60
N LEU A 165 -0.93 -27.33 -8.74
CA LEU A 165 -0.24 -26.97 -9.99
C LEU A 165 0.44 -25.59 -9.94
N LEU A 166 -0.06 -24.68 -9.09
CA LEU A 166 0.47 -23.31 -8.97
C LEU A 166 1.51 -23.15 -7.87
N LYS A 167 1.69 -24.14 -6.99
CA LYS A 167 2.49 -24.01 -5.75
C LYS A 167 3.94 -23.58 -5.98
N GLU A 168 4.54 -24.00 -7.10
CA GLU A 168 5.91 -23.64 -7.49
C GLU A 168 6.02 -22.15 -7.86
N GLU A 169 4.92 -21.54 -8.31
CA GLU A 169 4.89 -20.13 -8.66
C GLU A 169 4.36 -19.22 -7.54
N ILE A 170 3.38 -19.72 -6.77
CA ILE A 170 2.69 -19.03 -5.69
C ILE A 170 1.97 -20.02 -4.78
N ILE A 171 2.14 -19.86 -3.47
CA ILE A 171 1.35 -20.58 -2.48
C ILE A 171 0.07 -19.78 -2.23
N ILE A 172 -1.08 -20.40 -2.51
CA ILE A 172 -2.41 -19.85 -2.22
C ILE A 172 -3.05 -20.73 -1.16
N LEU A 173 -3.12 -20.25 0.09
CA LEU A 173 -3.73 -21.02 1.17
C LEU A 173 -5.26 -20.97 1.07
N PRO A 174 -5.94 -22.11 0.93
CA PRO A 174 -7.39 -22.16 1.06
C PRO A 174 -7.76 -22.20 2.55
N LEU A 175 -8.33 -21.11 3.06
CA LEU A 175 -8.80 -21.04 4.44
C LEU A 175 -10.33 -21.16 4.46
N GLN A 176 -10.81 -22.14 5.22
CA GLN A 176 -12.23 -22.42 5.39
C GLN A 176 -12.66 -22.08 6.81
N TYR A 177 -13.66 -21.21 6.94
CA TYR A 177 -14.18 -20.82 8.27
C TYR A 177 -15.61 -20.28 8.19
N SER A 178 -16.41 -20.55 9.21
CA SER A 178 -17.84 -20.19 9.26
C SER A 178 -18.12 -18.79 9.83
N HIS A 179 -17.14 -18.17 10.46
CA HIS A 179 -17.27 -16.82 11.04
C HIS A 179 -16.20 -15.89 10.48
N LYS A 180 -16.02 -14.74 11.14
CA LYS A 180 -14.98 -13.78 10.79
C LYS A 180 -13.57 -14.36 10.92
N PHE A 181 -12.81 -14.34 9.83
CA PHE A 181 -11.40 -14.69 9.83
C PHE A 181 -10.56 -13.64 10.58
N GLU A 182 -9.58 -14.10 11.34
CA GLU A 182 -8.47 -13.27 11.83
C GLU A 182 -7.19 -13.68 11.09
N LEU A 183 -6.69 -12.83 10.20
CA LEU A 183 -5.69 -13.23 9.22
C LEU A 183 -4.25 -12.91 9.61
N PHE A 184 -4.03 -12.20 10.71
CA PHE A 184 -2.70 -11.67 11.05
C PHE A 184 -1.58 -12.73 10.93
N GLN A 185 -1.78 -13.92 11.50
CA GLN A 185 -0.79 -15.00 11.45
C GLN A 185 -0.47 -15.54 10.06
N TYR A 186 -1.36 -15.35 9.07
CA TYR A 186 -1.19 -15.82 7.69
C TYR A 186 -0.60 -14.75 6.77
N ILE A 187 -0.66 -13.47 7.19
CA ILE A 187 -0.10 -12.34 6.44
C ILE A 187 1.27 -11.91 6.97
N SER A 188 1.63 -12.29 8.20
CA SER A 188 2.85 -11.85 8.89
C SER A 188 4.04 -12.80 8.69
N LYS A 189 3.80 -13.96 8.06
CA LYS A 189 4.81 -14.99 7.75
C LYS A 189 4.55 -15.55 6.36
N LYS A 190 5.62 -16.08 5.75
CA LYS A 190 5.52 -16.84 4.51
C LYS A 190 4.77 -18.14 4.77
N ASN A 191 3.79 -18.43 3.91
CA ASN A 191 3.10 -19.70 3.92
C ASN A 191 3.94 -20.75 3.19
N GLU A 192 4.14 -21.92 3.79
CA GLU A 192 5.03 -22.95 3.25
C GLU A 192 4.27 -24.16 2.66
N LYS A 193 3.04 -24.41 3.12
CA LYS A 193 2.27 -25.63 2.77
C LYS A 193 0.81 -25.31 2.55
N LEU A 194 0.20 -25.91 1.53
CA LEU A 194 -1.23 -25.75 1.21
C LEU A 194 -2.18 -26.35 2.26
N SER A 195 -1.67 -27.20 3.17
CA SER A 195 -2.45 -27.95 4.16
C SER A 195 -2.67 -27.23 5.49
N GLU A 196 -2.25 -25.97 5.63
CA GLU A 196 -2.42 -25.22 6.88
C GLU A 196 -3.92 -24.99 7.15
N LYS A 197 -4.43 -25.56 8.25
CA LYS A 197 -5.80 -25.33 8.69
C LYS A 197 -5.94 -23.94 9.30
N TYR A 198 -7.15 -23.39 9.19
CA TYR A 198 -7.48 -22.16 9.91
C TYR A 198 -7.36 -22.36 11.42
N SER A 199 -6.67 -21.44 12.09
CA SER A 199 -6.44 -21.41 13.53
C SER A 199 -6.91 -20.07 14.08
N HIS A 200 -7.55 -20.09 15.23
CA HIS A 200 -8.00 -18.88 15.88
C HIS A 200 -6.89 -18.19 16.66
N ALA A 201 -6.62 -16.93 16.29
CA ALA A 201 -5.85 -16.03 17.13
C ALA A 201 -6.77 -15.09 17.93
N PRO A 202 -6.42 -14.76 19.19
CA PRO A 202 -7.11 -13.70 19.94
C PRO A 202 -7.00 -12.38 19.19
N ARG A 203 -8.12 -11.65 19.13
CA ARG A 203 -8.14 -10.32 18.52
C ARG A 203 -7.45 -9.32 19.43
N ARG A 204 -6.47 -8.59 18.89
CA ARG A 204 -5.84 -7.43 19.54
C ARG A 204 -6.44 -6.11 19.06
N LYS A 205 -6.04 -5.00 19.68
CA LYS A 205 -6.36 -3.65 19.20
C LYS A 205 -5.88 -3.49 17.76
N ASN A 206 -6.61 -2.71 16.98
CA ASN A 206 -6.37 -2.53 15.55
C ASN A 206 -5.87 -1.11 15.26
N ASP A 207 -4.86 -0.68 15.99
CA ASP A 207 -4.37 0.68 15.91
C ASP A 207 -3.28 0.77 14.85
N LEU A 208 -3.42 1.72 13.94
CA LEU A 208 -2.41 2.01 12.93
C LEU A 208 -1.18 2.68 13.56
N ASN A 209 0.01 2.26 13.14
CA ASN A 209 1.26 2.95 13.45
C ASN A 209 1.36 4.30 12.71
N PHE A 210 2.40 5.08 13.01
CA PHE A 210 2.54 6.41 12.41
C PHE A 210 2.64 6.38 10.89
N ILE A 211 3.46 5.49 10.31
CA ILE A 211 3.65 5.40 8.85
C ILE A 211 2.35 4.95 8.17
N GLU A 212 1.63 3.99 8.75
CA GLU A 212 0.33 3.55 8.24
C GLU A 212 -0.69 4.68 8.28
N LYS A 213 -0.71 5.48 9.36
CA LYS A 213 -1.57 6.67 9.45
C LYS A 213 -1.23 7.69 8.37
N LEU A 214 0.05 7.91 8.06
CA LEU A 214 0.44 8.78 6.95
C LEU A 214 -0.09 8.25 5.62
N ILE A 215 0.09 6.96 5.36
CA ILE A 215 -0.35 6.32 4.12
C ILE A 215 -1.88 6.34 3.97
N CYS A 216 -2.61 6.10 5.05
CA CYS A 216 -4.07 6.03 5.00
C CYS A 216 -4.73 7.42 4.97
N ASN A 217 -4.18 8.41 5.68
CA ASN A 217 -4.89 9.64 5.99
C ASN A 217 -4.23 10.92 5.46
N GLN A 218 -2.96 10.86 5.05
CA GLN A 218 -2.19 12.06 4.69
C GLN A 218 -1.62 12.01 3.26
N VAL A 219 -1.82 10.92 2.52
CA VAL A 219 -1.44 10.86 1.09
C VAL A 219 -2.27 11.85 0.28
N LEU A 220 -1.61 12.61 -0.58
CA LEU A 220 -2.26 13.54 -1.49
C LEU A 220 -2.67 12.85 -2.79
N SER A 221 -3.88 13.16 -3.26
CA SER A 221 -4.37 12.70 -4.57
C SER A 221 -3.86 13.55 -5.74
N GLU A 222 -3.15 14.63 -5.45
CA GLU A 222 -2.50 15.49 -6.44
C GLU A 222 -1.01 15.57 -6.17
N ARG A 223 -0.23 15.68 -7.24
CA ARG A 223 1.22 15.89 -7.13
C ARG A 223 1.51 17.37 -6.90
N ILE A 224 2.40 17.65 -5.94
CA ILE A 224 2.93 19.01 -5.74
C ILE A 224 4.06 19.22 -6.75
N LYS A 225 3.89 20.20 -7.65
CA LYS A 225 4.87 20.56 -8.70
C LYS A 225 5.86 21.61 -8.20
N ASP A 226 6.69 21.23 -7.24
CA ASP A 226 7.77 22.07 -6.71
C ASP A 226 9.09 21.84 -7.48
N ALA A 227 10.17 22.51 -7.05
CA ALA A 227 11.48 22.34 -7.67
C ALA A 227 11.98 20.87 -7.65
N PHE A 228 11.63 20.11 -6.61
CA PHE A 228 11.98 18.69 -6.54
C PHE A 228 11.20 17.86 -7.57
N TYR A 229 9.89 18.09 -7.72
CA TYR A 229 9.11 17.50 -8.80
C TYR A 229 9.69 17.84 -10.18
N GLU A 230 9.97 19.11 -10.45
CA GLU A 230 10.47 19.54 -11.76
C GLU A 230 11.84 18.92 -12.08
N LYS A 231 12.73 18.80 -11.08
CA LYS A 231 14.02 18.09 -11.22
C LYS A 231 13.84 16.63 -11.66
N HIS A 232 12.75 15.99 -11.23
CA HIS A 232 12.48 14.57 -11.48
C HIS A 232 11.34 14.32 -12.48
N ALA A 233 10.77 15.36 -13.12
CA ALA A 233 9.53 15.26 -13.89
C ALA A 233 9.58 14.22 -15.01
N GLY A 234 10.73 14.08 -15.67
CA GLY A 234 10.97 13.07 -16.71
C GLY A 234 10.94 11.62 -16.22
N GLU A 235 11.15 11.39 -14.91
CA GLU A 235 11.21 10.04 -14.31
C GLU A 235 9.88 9.63 -13.64
N ILE A 236 9.08 10.61 -13.21
CA ILE A 236 7.94 10.44 -12.29
C ILE A 236 6.84 9.52 -12.81
N LYS A 237 6.57 9.49 -14.12
CA LYS A 237 5.55 8.59 -14.68
C LYS A 237 6.09 7.24 -15.12
N GLU A 238 7.29 7.24 -15.68
CA GLU A 238 7.76 6.07 -16.43
C GLU A 238 8.64 5.13 -15.62
N LYS A 239 9.37 5.67 -14.63
CA LYS A 239 10.49 4.97 -14.00
C LYS A 239 10.55 5.11 -12.49
N SER A 240 9.63 5.85 -11.88
CA SER A 240 9.61 6.05 -10.44
C SER A 240 8.20 6.06 -9.86
N ILE A 241 8.17 5.93 -8.53
CA ILE A 241 7.04 6.18 -7.64
C ILE A 241 7.27 7.57 -7.04
N TYR A 242 6.27 8.44 -7.11
CA TYR A 242 6.29 9.78 -6.54
C TYR A 242 4.97 10.06 -5.81
N ILE A 243 5.03 10.14 -4.48
CA ILE A 243 3.85 10.34 -3.64
C ILE A 243 4.11 11.46 -2.64
N ASN A 244 3.21 12.46 -2.63
CA ASN A 244 3.22 13.51 -1.63
C ASN A 244 2.38 13.11 -0.40
N PHE A 245 2.87 13.45 0.78
CA PHE A 245 2.19 13.27 2.06
C PHE A 245 2.08 14.62 2.77
N ALA A 246 0.88 15.03 3.18
CA ALA A 246 0.71 16.17 4.07
C ALA A 246 1.36 15.92 5.44
N GLY A 247 2.00 16.96 5.98
CA GLY A 247 2.48 16.97 7.35
C GLY A 247 1.34 17.15 8.35
N THR A 248 1.51 16.61 9.56
CA THR A 248 0.48 16.63 10.61
C THR A 248 0.46 17.91 11.45
N ASP A 249 1.58 18.64 11.52
CA ASP A 249 1.80 19.62 12.60
C ASP A 249 1.89 21.09 12.11
N LYS A 250 2.16 21.34 10.83
CA LYS A 250 2.34 22.68 10.26
C LYS A 250 1.56 22.84 8.97
N LYS A 251 0.92 24.00 8.81
CA LYS A 251 0.29 24.42 7.55
C LYS A 251 1.36 24.42 6.45
N ASN A 252 1.13 23.69 5.37
CA ASN A 252 2.01 23.54 4.19
C ASN A 252 3.26 22.66 4.36
N ALA A 253 3.45 21.97 5.49
CA ALA A 253 4.46 20.92 5.57
C ALA A 253 4.03 19.70 4.75
N TYR A 254 4.95 19.10 4.01
CA TYR A 254 4.74 17.82 3.32
C TYR A 254 6.07 17.06 3.19
N ALA A 255 5.95 15.75 2.97
CA ALA A 255 7.03 14.88 2.56
C ALA A 255 6.73 14.29 1.18
N VAL A 256 7.77 13.84 0.50
CA VAL A 256 7.70 13.15 -0.78
C VAL A 256 8.41 11.82 -0.64
N LEU A 257 7.71 10.73 -0.96
CA LEU A 257 8.37 9.48 -1.30
C LEU A 257 8.70 9.52 -2.79
N PHE A 258 9.98 9.48 -3.12
CA PHE A 258 10.47 9.26 -4.47
C PHE A 258 11.27 7.96 -4.50
N ALA A 259 10.89 7.02 -5.36
CA ALA A 259 11.61 5.76 -5.48
C ALA A 259 11.69 5.30 -6.94
N LYS A 260 12.87 4.81 -7.33
CA LYS A 260 13.13 4.14 -8.60
C LYS A 260 13.96 2.88 -8.36
N ASN A 261 14.21 2.13 -9.42
CA ASN A 261 14.93 0.86 -9.34
C ASN A 261 16.38 0.95 -8.80
N THR A 262 16.96 2.14 -8.68
CA THR A 262 18.31 2.35 -8.13
C THR A 262 18.30 3.02 -6.75
N GLU A 263 17.28 3.81 -6.43
CA GLU A 263 17.27 4.64 -5.23
C GLU A 263 15.86 4.83 -4.65
N ALA A 264 15.80 5.13 -3.37
CA ALA A 264 14.59 5.58 -2.69
C ALA A 264 14.96 6.70 -1.72
N VAL A 265 14.26 7.83 -1.84
CA VAL A 265 14.49 9.05 -1.10
C VAL A 265 13.18 9.50 -0.47
N ILE A 266 13.28 9.96 0.77
CA ILE A 266 12.21 10.73 1.40
C ILE A 266 12.68 12.18 1.43
N ALA A 267 12.04 13.02 0.64
CA ALA A 267 12.35 14.44 0.58
C ALA A 267 11.35 15.23 1.43
N VAL A 268 11.83 16.23 2.16
CA VAL A 268 11.01 17.05 3.06
C VAL A 268 11.30 18.54 2.87
N ARG A 269 10.26 19.36 3.02
CA ARG A 269 10.40 20.82 3.02
C ARG A 269 10.95 21.31 4.36
N GLU A 270 11.92 22.24 4.30
CA GLU A 270 12.85 22.68 5.36
C GLU A 270 12.25 22.90 6.77
N ASP A 271 10.96 23.21 6.89
CA ASP A 271 10.24 23.33 8.17
C ASP A 271 9.92 21.98 8.87
N GLY A 272 10.32 20.87 8.25
CA GLY A 272 9.91 19.49 8.55
C GLY A 272 10.92 18.63 9.30
N ASP A 273 11.99 19.17 9.91
CA ASP A 273 13.01 18.35 10.59
C ASP A 273 12.42 17.36 11.61
N ARG A 274 11.44 17.80 12.43
CA ARG A 274 10.75 16.91 13.37
C ARG A 274 9.92 15.82 12.67
N PHE A 275 9.21 16.19 11.60
CA PHE A 275 8.40 15.25 10.82
C PHE A 275 9.27 14.22 10.12
N ALA A 276 10.35 14.65 9.48
CA ALA A 276 11.35 13.83 8.83
C ALA A 276 12.06 12.90 9.81
N LYS A 277 12.53 13.41 10.96
CA LYS A 277 13.11 12.62 12.06
C LYS A 277 12.14 11.55 12.56
N ARG A 278 10.85 11.88 12.66
CA ARG A 278 9.83 10.91 13.06
C ARG A 278 9.66 9.81 12.01
N ILE A 279 9.52 10.17 10.73
CA ILE A 279 9.47 9.18 9.63
C ILE A 279 10.71 8.28 9.67
N GLN A 280 11.90 8.86 9.82
CA GLN A 280 13.16 8.11 9.89
C GLN A 280 13.18 7.13 11.07
N SER A 281 12.76 7.58 12.25
CA SER A 281 12.75 6.76 13.47
C SER A 281 11.80 5.57 13.31
N GLU A 282 10.61 5.81 12.79
CA GLU A 282 9.58 4.78 12.58
C GLU A 282 10.01 3.76 11.50
N LEU A 283 10.57 4.22 10.38
CA LEU A 283 11.13 3.33 9.35
C LEU A 283 12.31 2.50 9.87
N LYS A 284 13.18 3.10 10.68
CA LYS A 284 14.29 2.40 11.33
C LYS A 284 13.80 1.32 12.29
N GLN A 285 12.72 1.56 13.04
CA GLN A 285 12.15 0.58 13.95
C GLN A 285 11.62 -0.66 13.24
N ILE A 286 11.11 -0.53 12.02
CA ILE A 286 10.68 -1.64 11.17
C ILE A 286 11.80 -2.20 10.27
N GLY A 287 13.05 -1.78 10.49
CA GLY A 287 14.24 -2.28 9.82
C GLY A 287 14.50 -1.72 8.42
N ILE A 288 13.76 -0.69 7.99
CA ILE A 288 13.96 -0.02 6.70
C ILE A 288 15.01 1.08 6.87
N ARG A 289 16.09 1.02 6.07
CA ARG A 289 17.07 2.10 5.97
C ARG A 289 16.68 3.04 4.82
N ASN A 290 16.63 4.34 5.09
CA ASN A 290 16.26 5.35 4.11
C ASN A 290 17.24 6.53 4.13
N LYS A 291 17.43 7.16 2.97
CA LYS A 291 18.07 8.48 2.84
C LYS A 291 16.98 9.54 3.00
N ILE A 292 17.26 10.58 3.78
CA ILE A 292 16.40 11.78 3.89
C ILE A 292 17.19 12.95 3.33
N ASP A 293 16.63 13.58 2.31
CA ASP A 293 17.21 14.77 1.70
C ASP A 293 16.28 15.96 1.97
N GLY A 294 16.84 17.08 2.45
CA GLY A 294 16.11 18.36 2.46
C GLY A 294 16.03 18.89 1.04
N PHE A 295 14.91 19.52 0.66
CA PHE A 295 14.77 20.05 -0.71
C PHE A 295 15.92 20.99 -1.12
N ASP A 296 16.52 21.69 -0.16
CA ASP A 296 17.61 22.66 -0.37
C ASP A 296 19.02 22.02 -0.45
N LYS A 297 19.14 20.70 -0.24
CA LYS A 297 20.43 19.96 -0.34
C LYS A 297 20.54 19.12 -1.62
N ILE A 298 19.62 19.30 -2.54
CA ILE A 298 19.52 18.53 -3.78
C ILE A 298 20.05 19.43 -4.90
N GLU A 299 21.34 19.77 -4.82
CA GLU A 299 22.09 20.37 -5.94
C GLU A 299 22.18 19.38 -7.10
#